data_AF-A0A136LNG1-F1
#
_entry.id   AF-A0A136LNG1-F1
#
_cell.length_a   1.000
_cell.length_b   1.000
_cell.length_c   1.000
_cell.angle_alpha   90.00
_cell.angle_beta   90.00
_cell.angle_gamma   90.00
#
_symmetry.space_group_name_H-M   'P 1'
#
loop_
_entity.id
_entity.type
_entity.pdbx_description
1 polymer ?
#
loop_
_entity_poly.entity_id
_entity_poly.type
_entity_poly.pdbx_seq_one_letter_code
_entity_poly.pdbx_strand_id
1 'polypeptide(L)'
;MSQKYYILFCMLVGLGACKRETRPPGVLSPDEFSKVLVEVYLAEARINSSVMQRDSAIKLFIPYEEKLFQQFGLPDSVMRKTYQYYVDNPKMLEKIYDSVIDTLNLREKKLRAKSGSKPTEKENRISKPENKP
;
A
#
# COMPACT_ATOMS: atom_id res chain seq x y z
N MET A 1 -43.01 5.34 30.12
CA MET A 1 -43.14 4.46 28.94
C MET A 1 -42.15 4.78 27.81
N SER A 2 -41.28 5.80 27.97
CA SER A 2 -40.50 6.38 26.86
C SER A 2 -39.10 5.77 26.63
N GLN A 3 -38.54 5.02 27.58
CA GLN A 3 -37.21 4.39 27.45
C GLN A 3 -37.19 3.12 26.58
N LYS A 4 -38.33 2.44 26.44
CA LYS A 4 -38.43 1.21 25.65
C LYS A 4 -38.25 1.47 24.14
N TYR A 5 -38.56 2.69 23.69
CA TYR A 5 -38.41 3.09 22.29
C TYR A 5 -36.96 3.39 21.89
N TYR A 6 -36.10 3.81 22.83
CA TYR A 6 -34.68 4.04 22.56
C TYR A 6 -33.93 2.74 22.28
N ILE A 7 -34.25 1.66 23.01
CA ILE A 7 -33.67 0.33 22.76
C ILE A 7 -34.14 -0.22 21.42
N LEU A 8 -35.41 0.00 21.06
CA LEU A 8 -35.98 -0.40 19.77
C LEU A 8 -35.37 0.39 18.59
N PHE A 9 -35.08 1.68 18.79
CA PHE A 9 -34.43 2.55 17.79
C PHE A 9 -32.95 2.17 17.58
N CYS A 10 -32.20 1.85 18.64
CA CYS A 10 -30.82 1.36 18.53
C CYS A 10 -30.72 0.00 17.82
N MET A 11 -31.71 -0.88 18.01
CA MET A 11 -31.74 -2.20 17.37
C MET A 11 -32.02 -2.11 15.85
N LEU A 12 -32.78 -1.11 15.41
CA LEU A 12 -33.11 -0.90 13.99
C LEU A 12 -31.92 -0.35 13.17
N VAL A 13 -30.99 0.37 13.81
CA VAL A 13 -29.84 1.02 13.14
C VAL A 13 -28.66 0.05 12.95
N GLY A 14 -28.65 -1.12 13.62
CA GLY A 14 -27.53 -2.07 13.60
C GLY A 14 -27.41 -2.98 12.36
N LEU A 15 -28.40 -2.99 11.45
CA LEU A 15 -28.48 -3.99 10.37
C LEU A 15 -27.86 -3.54 9.03
N GLY A 16 -27.29 -2.35 8.94
CA GLY A 16 -26.82 -1.76 7.66
C GLY A 16 -25.36 -2.05 7.26
N ALA A 17 -24.54 -2.71 8.09
CA ALA A 17 -23.08 -2.62 7.95
C ALA A 17 -22.37 -3.88 7.39
N CYS A 18 -23.04 -4.67 6.57
CA CYS A 18 -22.39 -5.75 5.80
C CYS A 18 -22.67 -5.62 4.31
N LYS A 19 -22.18 -4.53 3.70
CA LYS A 19 -21.90 -4.56 2.26
C LYS A 19 -20.67 -5.45 2.06
N ARG A 20 -20.89 -6.63 1.48
CA ARG A 20 -19.81 -7.46 0.97
C ARG A 20 -19.30 -6.74 -0.27
N GLU A 21 -18.22 -5.97 -0.12
CA GLU A 21 -17.62 -5.20 -1.21
C GLU A 21 -17.11 -6.18 -2.28
N THR A 22 -17.89 -6.38 -3.33
CA THR A 22 -17.48 -7.21 -4.47
C THR A 22 -16.57 -6.38 -5.35
N ARG A 23 -15.27 -6.73 -5.38
CA ARG A 23 -14.28 -6.08 -6.23
C ARG A 23 -14.78 -6.00 -7.68
N PRO A 24 -14.88 -4.81 -8.29
CA PRO A 24 -15.38 -4.66 -9.65
C PRO A 24 -14.42 -5.30 -10.66
N PRO A 25 -14.92 -5.73 -11.84
CA PRO A 25 -14.08 -6.32 -12.87
C PRO A 25 -13.04 -5.30 -13.36
N GLY A 26 -11.80 -5.75 -13.56
CA GLY A 26 -10.69 -4.90 -14.00
C GLY A 26 -10.09 -4.03 -12.89
N VAL A 27 -10.32 -4.35 -11.61
CA VAL A 27 -9.53 -3.87 -10.48
C VAL A 27 -8.62 -4.99 -10.02
N LEU A 28 -7.34 -4.71 -9.76
CA LEU A 28 -6.38 -5.72 -9.28
C LEU A 28 -6.75 -6.22 -7.88
N SER A 29 -6.38 -7.46 -7.57
CA SER A 29 -6.46 -7.96 -6.19
C SER A 29 -5.46 -7.21 -5.31
N PRO A 30 -5.64 -7.22 -3.97
CA PRO A 30 -4.69 -6.59 -3.06
C PRO A 30 -3.25 -7.06 -3.29
N ASP A 31 -3.04 -8.37 -3.45
CA ASP A 31 -1.71 -8.96 -3.65
C ASP A 31 -1.07 -8.54 -4.98
N GLU A 32 -1.84 -8.49 -6.07
CA GLU A 32 -1.37 -8.01 -7.37
C GLU A 32 -0.97 -6.55 -7.30
N PHE A 33 -1.80 -5.72 -6.65
CA PHE A 33 -1.53 -4.30 -6.54
C PHE A 33 -0.33 -4.01 -5.63
N SER A 34 -0.19 -4.72 -4.50
CA SER A 34 1.00 -4.65 -3.64
C SER A 34 2.28 -4.99 -4.42
N LYS A 35 2.27 -6.01 -5.28
CA LYS A 35 3.44 -6.34 -6.12
C LYS A 35 3.79 -5.21 -7.08
N VAL A 36 2.80 -4.59 -7.72
CA VAL A 36 3.05 -3.46 -8.61
C VAL A 36 3.61 -2.27 -7.85
N LEU A 37 3.03 -1.91 -6.71
CA LEU A 37 3.50 -0.80 -5.86
C LEU A 37 4.95 -1.01 -5.40
N VAL A 38 5.33 -2.23 -5.01
CA VAL A 38 6.72 -2.56 -4.67
C VAL A 38 7.67 -2.23 -5.82
N GLU A 39 7.33 -2.62 -7.05
CA GLU A 39 8.20 -2.36 -8.20
C GLU A 39 8.23 -0.87 -8.58
N VAL A 40 7.09 -0.16 -8.49
CA VAL A 40 7.03 1.30 -8.68
C VAL A 40 7.96 2.02 -7.68
N TYR A 41 7.82 1.74 -6.38
CA TYR A 41 8.64 2.41 -5.37
C TYR A 41 10.13 2.06 -5.49
N LEU A 42 10.47 0.83 -5.90
CA LEU A 42 11.86 0.47 -6.17
C LEU A 42 12.42 1.23 -7.38
N ALA A 43 11.61 1.46 -8.40
CA ALA A 43 12.01 2.26 -9.56
C ALA A 43 12.24 3.72 -9.21
N GLU A 44 11.30 4.32 -8.48
CA GLU A 44 11.43 5.68 -7.96
C GLU A 44 12.68 5.81 -7.09
N ALA A 45 12.91 4.86 -6.17
CA ALA A 45 14.10 4.86 -5.32
C ALA A 45 15.39 4.79 -6.14
N ARG A 46 15.45 3.95 -7.18
CA ARG A 46 16.61 3.85 -8.09
C ARG A 46 16.86 5.17 -8.80
N ILE A 47 15.83 5.77 -9.38
CA ILE A 47 15.93 7.04 -10.11
C ILE A 47 16.32 8.18 -9.16
N ASN A 48 15.70 8.27 -7.98
CA ASN A 48 15.99 9.29 -6.97
C ASN A 48 17.35 9.12 -6.30
N SER A 49 17.90 7.89 -6.27
CA SER A 49 19.25 7.63 -5.78
C SER A 49 20.35 8.02 -6.77
N SER A 50 19.99 8.30 -8.02
CA SER A 50 20.94 8.80 -9.02
C SER A 50 21.26 10.28 -8.77
N VAL A 51 22.46 10.73 -9.17
CA VAL A 51 22.92 12.14 -9.01
C VAL A 51 22.20 13.10 -9.99
N MET A 52 21.08 12.68 -10.55
CA MET A 52 20.40 13.35 -11.64
C MET A 52 19.48 14.47 -11.15
N GLN A 53 19.37 15.56 -11.92
CA GLN A 53 18.39 16.61 -11.65
C GLN A 53 16.95 16.07 -11.77
N ARG A 54 16.02 16.62 -10.98
CA ARG A 54 14.62 16.16 -10.91
C ARG A 54 13.93 16.07 -12.27
N ASP A 55 14.10 17.07 -13.12
CA ASP A 55 13.44 17.10 -14.43
C ASP A 55 13.90 15.96 -15.33
N SER A 56 15.18 15.59 -15.24
CA SER A 56 15.76 14.46 -15.97
C SER A 56 15.32 13.12 -15.38
N ALA A 57 15.16 13.05 -14.05
CA ALA A 57 14.60 11.88 -13.37
C ALA A 57 13.15 11.59 -13.79
N ILE A 58 12.30 12.63 -13.88
CA ILE A 58 10.90 12.51 -14.34
C ILE A 58 10.85 11.96 -15.77
N LYS A 59 11.69 12.48 -16.68
CA LYS A 59 11.75 12.00 -18.07
C LYS A 59 12.14 10.52 -18.20
N LEU A 60 12.91 9.99 -17.24
CA LEU A 60 13.27 8.58 -17.19
C LEU A 60 12.19 7.71 -16.56
N PHE A 61 11.38 8.26 -15.65
CA PHE A 61 10.35 7.53 -14.95
C PHE A 61 9.16 7.17 -15.85
N ILE A 62 8.68 8.09 -16.69
CA ILE A 62 7.54 7.88 -17.60
C ILE A 62 7.71 6.60 -18.46
N PRO A 63 8.79 6.44 -19.26
CA PRO A 63 8.95 5.24 -20.08
C PRO A 63 9.20 3.98 -19.24
N TYR A 64 9.72 4.12 -18.01
CA TYR A 64 9.87 3.00 -17.09
C TYR A 64 8.51 2.51 -16.59
N GLU A 65 7.63 3.43 -16.19
CA GLU A 65 6.27 3.13 -15.74
C GLU A 65 5.48 2.41 -16.84
N GLU A 66 5.52 2.91 -18.08
CA GLU A 66 4.92 2.24 -19.24
C GLU A 66 5.44 0.80 -19.41
N LYS A 67 6.77 0.62 -19.33
CA LYS A 67 7.40 -0.70 -19.44
C LYS A 67 6.99 -1.62 -18.27
N LEU A 68 6.88 -1.07 -17.07
CA LEU A 68 6.45 -1.83 -15.89
C LEU A 68 5.04 -2.36 -16.10
N PHE A 69 4.10 -1.53 -16.57
CA PHE A 69 2.72 -1.94 -16.81
C PHE A 69 2.62 -2.98 -17.93
N GLN A 70 3.44 -2.85 -18.98
CA GLN A 70 3.58 -3.89 -20.00
C GLN A 70 4.06 -5.24 -19.43
N GLN A 71 5.03 -5.23 -18.50
CA GLN A 71 5.54 -6.45 -17.86
C GLN A 71 4.46 -7.18 -17.05
N PHE A 72 3.54 -6.44 -16.44
CA PHE A 72 2.41 -7.01 -15.72
C PHE A 72 1.22 -7.34 -16.65
N GLY A 73 1.29 -7.02 -17.95
CA GLY A 73 0.20 -7.23 -18.90
C GLY A 73 -1.04 -6.38 -18.60
N LEU A 74 -0.85 -5.22 -17.95
CA LEU A 74 -1.93 -4.39 -17.45
C LEU A 74 -2.21 -3.21 -18.39
N PRO A 75 -3.46 -3.04 -18.84
CA PRO A 75 -3.86 -1.81 -19.50
C PRO A 75 -3.87 -0.64 -18.49
N ASP A 76 -3.49 0.57 -18.90
CA ASP A 76 -3.52 1.77 -18.06
C ASP A 76 -4.89 2.00 -17.39
N SER A 77 -5.97 1.63 -18.09
CA SER A 77 -7.33 1.73 -17.56
C SER A 77 -7.58 0.85 -16.34
N VAL A 78 -6.93 -0.32 -16.24
CA VAL A 78 -6.99 -1.21 -15.07
C VAL A 78 -6.25 -0.58 -13.90
N MET A 79 -5.08 0.01 -14.14
CA MET A 79 -4.31 0.68 -13.10
C MET A 79 -5.07 1.86 -12.51
N ARG A 80 -5.60 2.74 -13.36
CA ARG A 80 -6.41 3.90 -12.91
C ARG A 80 -7.64 3.47 -12.09
N LYS A 81 -8.37 2.44 -12.55
CA LYS A 81 -9.51 1.89 -11.80
C LYS A 81 -9.09 1.29 -10.46
N THR A 82 -7.95 0.60 -10.45
CA THR A 82 -7.41 -0.03 -9.24
C THR A 82 -7.04 1.02 -8.18
N TYR A 83 -6.31 2.06 -8.58
CA TYR A 83 -5.98 3.17 -7.68
C TYR A 83 -7.24 3.83 -7.13
N GLN A 84 -8.18 4.22 -7.99
CA GLN A 84 -9.43 4.85 -7.57
C GLN A 84 -10.17 3.99 -6.54
N TYR A 85 -10.34 2.70 -6.84
CA TYR A 85 -11.03 1.76 -5.96
C TYR A 85 -10.39 1.67 -4.57
N TYR A 86 -9.07 1.53 -4.48
CA TYR A 86 -8.42 1.39 -3.17
C TYR A 86 -8.32 2.72 -2.40
N VAL A 87 -8.22 3.86 -3.09
CA VAL A 87 -8.33 5.18 -2.44
C VAL A 87 -9.70 5.36 -1.79
N ASP A 88 -10.77 4.94 -2.48
CA ASP A 88 -12.14 4.98 -1.95
C ASP A 88 -12.37 3.93 -0.83
N ASN A 89 -11.42 3.02 -0.62
CA ASN A 89 -11.48 1.94 0.36
C ASN A 89 -10.25 1.93 1.29
N PRO A 90 -10.10 2.92 2.18
CA PRO A 90 -8.87 3.16 2.94
C PRO A 90 -8.41 1.97 3.81
N LYS A 91 -9.35 1.22 4.40
CA LYS A 91 -9.00 0.02 5.19
C LYS A 91 -8.36 -1.11 4.36
N MET A 92 -8.71 -1.20 3.07
CA MET A 92 -8.08 -2.17 2.17
C MET A 92 -6.72 -1.65 1.69
N LEU A 93 -6.64 -0.35 1.40
CA LEU A 93 -5.40 0.30 1.01
C LEU A 93 -4.33 0.23 2.11
N GLU A 94 -4.71 0.39 3.38
CA GLU A 94 -3.83 0.20 4.54
C GLU A 94 -3.17 -1.18 4.52
N LYS A 95 -3.96 -2.25 4.34
CA LYS A 95 -3.44 -3.63 4.25
C LYS A 95 -2.53 -3.85 3.05
N ILE A 96 -2.82 -3.19 1.93
CA ILE A 96 -1.95 -3.22 0.75
C ILE A 96 -0.59 -2.60 1.09
N TYR A 97 -0.56 -1.48 1.80
CA TYR A 97 0.66 -0.83 2.25
C TYR A 97 1.43 -1.65 3.28
N ASP A 98 0.75 -2.31 4.22
CA ASP A 98 1.38 -3.25 5.14
C ASP A 98 2.14 -4.33 4.36
N SER A 99 1.50 -4.95 3.36
CA SER A 99 2.12 -5.95 2.49
C SER A 99 3.30 -5.39 1.68
N VAL A 100 3.24 -4.12 1.24
CA VAL A 100 4.33 -3.46 0.52
C VAL A 100 5.53 -3.28 1.46
N ILE A 101 5.31 -2.74 2.65
CA ILE A 101 6.33 -2.50 3.68
C ILE A 101 6.99 -3.82 4.08
N ASP A 102 6.21 -4.85 4.37
CA ASP A 102 6.71 -6.18 4.72
C ASP A 102 7.58 -6.78 3.61
N THR A 103 7.14 -6.65 2.35
CA THR A 103 7.89 -7.13 1.19
C THR A 103 9.23 -6.41 1.05
N LEU A 104 9.25 -5.09 1.20
CA LEU A 104 10.47 -4.29 1.10
C LEU A 104 11.44 -4.61 2.25
N ASN A 105 10.94 -4.69 3.49
CA ASN A 105 11.72 -5.09 4.66
C ASN A 105 12.34 -6.48 4.50
N LEU A 106 11.56 -7.44 3.98
CA LEU A 106 12.07 -8.79 3.72
C LEU A 106 13.15 -8.79 2.65
N ARG A 107 12.98 -8.03 1.55
CA ARG A 107 14.00 -7.89 0.50
C ARG A 107 15.27 -7.24 1.07
N GLU A 108 15.15 -6.20 1.88
CA GLU A 108 16.29 -5.55 2.54
C GLU A 108 17.05 -6.52 3.45
N LYS A 109 16.34 -7.22 4.35
CA LYS A 109 16.93 -8.22 5.25
C LYS A 109 17.71 -9.30 4.48
N LYS A 110 17.14 -9.80 3.37
CA LYS A 110 17.80 -10.77 2.48
C LYS A 110 19.08 -10.20 1.84
N LEU A 111 19.06 -8.94 1.39
CA LEU A 111 20.23 -8.29 0.82
C LEU A 111 21.34 -8.08 1.87
N ARG A 112 20.99 -7.70 3.10
CA ARG A 112 21.95 -7.52 4.21
C ARG A 112 22.59 -8.83 4.65
N ALA A 113 21.80 -9.90 4.74
CA ALA A 113 22.30 -11.24 5.02
C ALA A 113 23.27 -11.72 3.94
N LYS A 114 22.98 -11.42 2.67
CA LYS A 114 23.88 -11.74 1.53
C LYS A 114 25.16 -10.91 1.52
N SER A 115 25.12 -9.67 2.01
CA SER A 115 26.28 -8.77 2.03
C SER A 115 27.15 -8.87 3.30
N GLY A 116 26.81 -9.74 4.26
CA GLY A 116 27.54 -9.88 5.52
C GLY A 116 27.45 -8.65 6.44
N SER A 117 26.58 -7.69 6.16
CA SER A 117 26.43 -6.47 6.95
C SER A 117 25.55 -6.71 8.18
N LYS A 118 26.10 -6.50 9.39
CA LYS A 118 25.34 -6.62 10.65
C LYS A 118 24.17 -5.60 10.70
N PRO A 119 23.05 -5.90 11.37
CA PRO A 119 21.92 -4.98 11.49
C PRO A 119 22.32 -3.70 12.25
N THR A 120 22.06 -2.54 11.66
CA THR A 120 22.19 -1.25 12.33
C THR A 120 20.99 -1.02 13.23
N GLU A 121 21.27 -0.86 14.51
CA GLU A 121 20.40 -0.56 15.66
C GLU A 121 19.54 0.71 15.47
N LYS A 122 18.50 0.65 14.63
CA LYS A 122 17.45 1.68 14.55
C LYS A 122 16.04 1.17 14.89
N GLU A 123 15.87 -0.15 15.01
CA GLU A 123 14.59 -0.79 15.32
C GLU A 123 14.17 -0.62 16.80
N ASN A 124 15.06 -0.17 17.68
CA ASN A 124 14.79 -0.04 19.12
C ASN A 124 14.28 1.35 19.58
N ARG A 125 13.87 2.25 18.66
CA ARG A 125 13.37 3.59 19.03
C ARG A 125 11.86 3.81 18.90
N ILE A 126 11.11 2.86 18.34
CA ILE A 126 9.65 3.04 18.11
C ILE A 126 8.80 2.30 19.17
N SER A 127 9.39 1.44 20.01
CA SER A 127 8.65 0.61 20.98
C SER A 127 8.65 1.13 22.43
N LYS A 128 8.81 2.45 22.66
CA LYS A 128 8.61 2.99 24.01
C LYS A 128 7.51 4.05 24.01
N PRO A 129 6.25 3.73 24.41
CA PRO A 129 5.31 4.77 24.79
C PRO A 129 5.89 5.47 26.03
N GLU A 130 6.11 6.77 25.88
CA GLU A 130 6.47 7.68 26.94
C GLU A 130 5.28 7.76 27.91
N ASN A 131 5.30 6.91 28.93
CA ASN A 131 4.51 7.12 30.13
C ASN A 131 5.40 7.87 31.12
N LYS A 132 5.03 9.11 31.45
CA LYS A 132 5.69 9.91 32.48
C LYS A 132 4.58 10.63 33.30
N PRO A 133 4.75 10.71 34.63
CA PRO A 133 3.64 10.69 35.59
C PRO A 133 2.84 11.99 35.70
#